data_AF-A0A7S1GHG8-F1
#
_entry.id   AF-A0A7S1GHG8-F1
#
_cell.length_a   1.000
_cell.length_b   1.000
_cell.length_c   1.000
_cell.angle_alpha   90.00
_cell.angle_beta   90.00
_cell.angle_gamma   90.00
#
_symmetry.space_group_name_H-M   'P 1'
#
loop_
_entity.id
_entity.type
_entity.pdbx_description
1 polymer ?
#
loop_
_entity_poly.entity_id
_entity_poly.type
_entity_poly.pdbx_seq_one_letter_code
_entity_poly.pdbx_strand_id
1 'polypeptide(L)'
;GSRIRGSRFKVLDADGVASPGEQLSQGECLVHKQTPLNTRDPVQNPAALPDTAYRQAPVMWRGYPGETCAVDKVLLTSNDENSCLVKVLVRHTRRPELGDKFSSRHGQKGVIGLIVPQADMPFAESGITPDLIMNPHGFPSRMTVGKMIELVGSKAA
;
A
#
# COMPACT_ATOMS: atom_id res chain seq x y z
N GLY A 1 26.62 -24.04 3.72
CA GLY A 1 26.25 -22.61 3.86
C GLY A 1 25.56 -22.08 2.62
N SER A 2 24.33 -22.51 2.32
CA SER A 2 23.57 -22.06 1.14
C SER A 2 22.11 -21.78 1.52
N ARG A 3 21.86 -20.64 2.18
CA ARG A 3 20.48 -20.21 2.52
C ARG A 3 20.20 -18.72 2.31
N ILE A 4 21.16 -17.95 1.78
CA ILE A 4 21.03 -16.48 1.66
C ILE A 4 20.69 -16.02 0.23
N ARG A 5 20.82 -16.87 -0.80
CA ARG A 5 20.46 -16.49 -2.19
C ARG A 5 19.00 -16.73 -2.58
N GLY A 6 18.21 -17.42 -1.75
CA GLY A 6 16.83 -17.82 -2.07
C GLY A 6 15.72 -16.92 -1.53
N SER A 7 16.01 -15.87 -0.74
CA SER A 7 14.93 -15.10 -0.09
C SER A 7 14.43 -13.91 -0.92
N ARG A 8 15.28 -13.29 -1.73
CA ARG A 8 14.94 -11.99 -2.37
C ARG A 8 14.08 -12.13 -3.63
N PHE A 9 13.99 -13.33 -4.19
CA PHE A 9 13.27 -13.62 -5.44
C PHE A 9 12.03 -14.49 -5.22
N LYS A 10 11.61 -14.67 -3.96
CA LYS A 10 10.51 -15.57 -3.59
C LYS A 10 9.17 -15.17 -4.23
N VAL A 11 8.96 -13.86 -4.40
CA VAL A 11 7.71 -13.26 -4.89
C VAL A 11 7.60 -13.34 -6.42
N LEU A 12 8.67 -13.70 -7.12
CA LEU A 12 8.69 -13.72 -8.59
C LEU A 12 8.08 -15.01 -9.15
N ASP A 13 7.36 -14.85 -10.26
CA ASP A 13 6.91 -15.94 -11.11
C ASP A 13 8.04 -16.41 -12.05
N ALA A 14 7.76 -17.44 -12.85
CA ALA A 14 8.66 -17.99 -13.85
C ALA A 14 9.12 -16.98 -14.92
N ASP A 15 8.34 -15.92 -15.15
CA ASP A 15 8.66 -14.83 -16.09
C ASP A 15 9.60 -13.76 -15.49
N GLY A 16 9.95 -13.88 -14.20
CA GLY A 16 10.79 -12.91 -13.50
C GLY A 16 10.05 -11.65 -13.02
N VAL A 17 8.71 -11.64 -13.05
CA VAL A 17 7.86 -10.57 -12.53
C VAL A 17 7.13 -11.04 -11.28
N ALA A 18 6.84 -10.14 -10.34
CA ALA A 18 6.16 -10.49 -9.10
C ALA A 18 4.75 -11.05 -9.35
N SER A 19 4.37 -12.14 -8.67
CA SER A 19 3.05 -12.76 -8.82
C SER A 19 1.99 -12.00 -8.00
N PRO A 20 0.80 -11.70 -8.56
CA PRO A 20 -0.33 -11.18 -7.80
C PRO A 20 -0.73 -12.10 -6.64
N GLY A 21 -1.00 -11.53 -5.47
CA GLY A 21 -1.40 -12.24 -4.26
C GLY A 21 -0.25 -12.55 -3.29
N GLU A 22 1.01 -12.52 -3.75
CA GLU A 22 2.16 -12.82 -2.91
C GLU A 22 2.44 -11.72 -1.88
N GLN A 23 2.92 -12.14 -0.71
CA GLN A 23 3.36 -11.23 0.34
C GLN A 23 4.74 -10.68 0.01
N LEU A 24 4.83 -9.35 0.06
CA LEU A 24 6.01 -8.57 -0.27
C LEU A 24 6.58 -7.90 0.99
N SER A 25 7.86 -8.13 1.24
CA SER A 25 8.66 -7.60 2.34
C SER A 25 9.78 -6.71 1.81
N GLN A 26 10.33 -5.87 2.70
CA GLN A 26 11.44 -4.99 2.35
C GLN A 26 12.61 -5.76 1.71
N GLY A 27 13.10 -5.25 0.57
CA GLY A 27 14.28 -5.76 -0.10
C GLY A 27 14.04 -6.96 -1.03
N GLU A 28 12.78 -7.36 -1.24
CA GLU A 28 12.39 -8.35 -2.24
C GLU A 28 12.32 -7.76 -3.64
N CYS A 29 12.50 -8.62 -4.65
CA CYS A 29 12.51 -8.25 -6.05
C CYS A 29 11.08 -8.23 -6.62
N LEU A 30 10.74 -7.16 -7.32
CA LEU A 30 9.47 -7.00 -8.04
C LEU A 30 9.59 -7.40 -9.51
N VAL A 31 10.72 -7.07 -10.13
CA VAL A 31 11.01 -7.39 -11.52
C VAL A 31 12.49 -7.70 -11.64
N HIS A 32 12.81 -8.94 -11.97
CA HIS A 32 14.16 -9.36 -12.27
C HIS A 32 14.47 -9.05 -13.73
N LYS A 33 15.17 -7.93 -13.95
CA LYS A 33 15.58 -7.49 -15.29
C LYS A 33 17.09 -7.30 -15.36
N GLN A 34 17.59 -7.42 -16.58
CA GLN A 34 18.97 -7.13 -16.92
C GLN A 34 19.03 -5.92 -17.87
N THR A 35 20.18 -5.27 -17.92
CA THR A 35 20.44 -4.17 -18.85
C THR A 35 21.74 -4.47 -19.58
N PRO A 36 21.80 -4.31 -20.92
CA PRO A 36 23.03 -4.52 -21.65
C PRO A 36 24.11 -3.54 -21.18
N LEU A 37 25.36 -4.01 -21.12
CA LEU A 37 26.52 -3.18 -20.80
C LEU A 37 26.82 -2.19 -21.91
N ASN A 38 26.66 -2.63 -23.16
CA ASN A 38 26.77 -1.77 -24.33
C ASN A 38 25.38 -1.23 -24.72
N THR A 39 25.18 0.08 -24.57
CA THR A 39 23.93 0.77 -24.89
C THR A 39 24.05 1.73 -26.08
N ARG A 40 25.24 1.84 -26.68
CA ARG A 40 25.56 2.88 -27.68
C ARG A 40 25.98 2.32 -29.02
N ASP A 41 26.77 1.25 -29.03
CA ASP A 41 27.29 0.72 -30.29
C ASP A 41 26.26 -0.22 -30.94
N PRO A 42 26.11 -0.18 -32.27
CA PRO A 42 25.20 -1.08 -32.98
C PRO A 42 25.71 -2.52 -32.89
N VAL A 43 24.89 -3.41 -32.33
CA VAL A 43 25.15 -4.86 -32.29
C VAL A 43 24.36 -5.54 -33.40
N GLN A 44 25.04 -6.28 -34.28
CA GLN A 44 24.42 -6.97 -35.42
C GLN A 44 23.40 -8.04 -35.01
N ASN A 45 23.62 -8.75 -33.90
CA ASN A 45 22.68 -9.74 -33.39
C ASN A 45 22.59 -9.69 -31.84
N PRO A 46 21.70 -8.84 -31.29
CA PRO A 46 21.53 -8.69 -29.84
C PRO A 46 21.16 -10.01 -29.13
N ALA A 47 20.47 -10.93 -29.79
CA ALA A 47 20.05 -12.21 -29.21
C ALA A 47 21.18 -13.25 -29.11
N ALA A 48 22.30 -13.03 -29.82
CA ALA A 48 23.48 -13.91 -29.78
C ALA A 48 24.57 -13.42 -28.81
N LEU A 49 24.32 -12.34 -28.08
CA LEU A 49 25.26 -11.84 -27.08
C LEU A 49 25.37 -12.83 -25.90
N PRO A 50 26.58 -13.06 -25.38
CA PRO A 50 26.75 -13.86 -24.17
C PRO A 50 26.14 -13.14 -22.96
N ASP A 51 25.71 -13.89 -21.94
CA ASP A 51 25.17 -13.34 -20.69
C ASP A 51 26.11 -12.32 -20.01
N THR A 52 27.43 -12.45 -20.22
CA THR A 52 28.44 -11.51 -19.72
C THR A 52 28.32 -10.10 -20.30
N ALA A 53 27.60 -9.94 -21.42
CA ALA A 53 27.29 -8.65 -22.02
C ALA A 53 26.16 -7.89 -21.27
N TYR A 54 25.55 -8.51 -20.26
CA TYR A 54 24.45 -7.94 -19.48
C TYR A 54 24.83 -7.77 -18.01
N ARG A 55 24.27 -6.73 -17.38
CA ARG A 55 24.33 -6.56 -15.93
C ARG A 55 22.96 -6.68 -15.29
N GLN A 56 22.92 -7.20 -14.08
CA GLN A 56 21.70 -7.27 -13.28
C GLN A 56 21.23 -5.87 -12.90
N ALA A 57 19.95 -5.58 -13.15
CA ALA A 57 19.31 -4.31 -12.82
C ALA A 57 17.90 -4.52 -12.23
N PRO A 58 17.74 -5.37 -11.20
CA PRO A 58 16.43 -5.73 -10.67
C PRO A 58 15.72 -4.52 -10.05
N VAL A 59 14.39 -4.50 -10.17
CA VAL A 59 13.54 -3.54 -9.47
C VAL A 59 13.23 -4.12 -8.10
N MET A 60 13.71 -3.46 -7.05
CA MET A 60 13.56 -3.92 -5.67
C MET A 60 12.47 -3.13 -4.95
N TRP A 61 11.68 -3.80 -4.12
CA TRP A 61 10.77 -3.15 -3.19
C TRP A 61 11.55 -2.54 -2.03
N ARG A 62 11.44 -1.22 -1.86
CA ARG A 62 12.09 -0.53 -0.74
C ARG A 62 11.36 -0.78 0.58
N GLY A 63 10.03 -0.73 0.54
CA GLY A 63 9.15 -0.96 1.69
C GLY A 63 9.47 -0.12 2.93
N TYR A 64 8.68 -0.33 3.98
CA TYR A 64 9.07 0.05 5.34
C TYR A 64 9.57 -1.19 6.08
N PRO A 65 10.62 -1.09 6.91
CA PRO A 65 11.09 -2.22 7.71
C PRO A 65 9.96 -2.74 8.61
N GLY A 66 9.78 -4.06 8.64
CA GLY A 66 8.78 -4.72 9.49
C GLY A 66 7.33 -4.68 8.98
N GLU A 67 7.05 -3.95 7.89
CA GLU A 67 5.73 -3.96 7.25
C GLU A 67 5.69 -5.00 6.12
N THR A 68 4.59 -5.75 6.06
CA THR A 68 4.29 -6.64 4.93
C THR A 68 3.19 -6.02 4.09
N CYS A 69 3.34 -6.13 2.78
CA CYS A 69 2.35 -5.70 1.80
C CYS A 69 2.05 -6.85 0.85
N ALA A 70 1.09 -6.68 -0.05
CA ALA A 70 0.75 -7.71 -1.02
C ALA A 70 0.78 -7.13 -2.43
N VAL A 71 1.27 -7.92 -3.38
CA VAL A 71 1.13 -7.59 -4.80
C VAL A 71 -0.36 -7.72 -5.15
N ASP A 72 -0.97 -6.64 -5.62
CA ASP A 72 -2.39 -6.62 -5.96
C ASP A 72 -2.59 -7.00 -7.43
N LYS A 73 -1.89 -6.31 -8.34
CA LYS A 73 -2.01 -6.52 -9.77
C LYS A 73 -0.68 -6.31 -10.47
N VAL A 74 -0.47 -7.07 -11.54
CA VAL A 74 0.63 -6.86 -12.48
C VAL A 74 0.06 -6.60 -13.85
N LEU A 75 0.54 -5.54 -14.49
CA LEU A 75 0.16 -5.15 -15.85
C LEU A 75 1.42 -5.13 -16.72
N LEU A 76 1.39 -5.94 -17.77
CA LEU A 76 2.34 -5.95 -18.86
C LEU A 76 1.68 -5.25 -20.04
N THR A 77 2.28 -4.18 -20.55
CA THR A 77 1.78 -3.45 -21.72
C THR A 77 2.94 -3.04 -22.60
N SER A 78 2.70 -2.90 -23.90
CA SER A 78 3.65 -2.29 -24.83
C SER A 78 3.04 -1.06 -25.48
N ASN A 79 3.86 -0.08 -25.86
CA ASN A 79 3.44 1.07 -26.66
C ASN A 79 3.64 0.78 -28.16
N ASP A 80 3.19 1.71 -29.02
CA ASP A 80 3.33 1.60 -30.48
C ASP A 80 4.80 1.57 -30.96
N GLU A 81 5.74 1.96 -30.09
CA GLU A 81 7.19 1.92 -30.32
C GLU A 81 7.85 0.61 -29.86
N ASN A 82 7.06 -0.42 -29.52
CA ASN A 82 7.50 -1.71 -28.98
C ASN A 82 8.30 -1.62 -27.66
N SER A 83 8.14 -0.54 -26.91
CA SER A 83 8.66 -0.42 -25.55
C SER A 83 7.76 -1.19 -24.60
N CYS A 84 8.31 -2.21 -23.93
CA CYS A 84 7.58 -3.00 -22.92
C CYS A 84 7.61 -2.29 -21.56
N LEU A 85 6.45 -2.16 -20.93
CA LEU A 85 6.25 -1.54 -19.64
C LEU A 85 5.62 -2.55 -18.68
N VAL A 86 6.27 -2.72 -17.53
CA VAL A 86 5.76 -3.54 -16.41
C VAL A 86 5.31 -2.61 -15.29
N LYS A 87 4.04 -2.65 -14.93
CA LYS A 87 3.48 -1.94 -13.77
C LYS A 87 3.06 -2.96 -12.71
N VAL A 88 3.63 -2.84 -11.53
CA VAL A 88 3.28 -3.65 -10.36
C VAL A 88 2.54 -2.77 -9.36
N LEU A 89 1.27 -3.10 -9.10
CA LEU A 89 0.45 -2.46 -8.09
C LEU A 89 0.60 -3.22 -6.77
N VAL A 90 1.00 -2.53 -5.71
CA VAL A 90 1.18 -3.10 -4.37
C VAL A 90 0.16 -2.47 -3.44
N ARG A 91 -0.55 -3.30 -2.67
CA ARG A 91 -1.49 -2.86 -1.64
C ARG A 91 -0.89 -3.03 -0.25
N HIS A 92 -1.10 -2.03 0.60
CA HIS A 92 -0.78 -2.12 2.02
C HIS A 92 -2.04 -1.84 2.84
N THR A 93 -2.47 -2.83 3.62
CA THR A 93 -3.61 -2.71 4.52
C THR A 93 -3.14 -2.18 5.87
N ARG A 94 -3.34 -0.88 6.11
CA ARG A 94 -3.03 -0.22 7.39
C ARG A 94 -4.27 -0.14 8.26
N ARG A 95 -4.17 -0.66 9.49
CA ARG A 95 -5.23 -0.50 10.51
C ARG A 95 -5.11 0.90 11.12
N PRO A 96 -6.24 1.57 11.44
CA PRO A 96 -6.19 2.85 12.12
C PRO A 96 -5.42 2.75 13.43
N GLU A 97 -4.48 3.65 13.64
CA GLU A 97 -3.62 3.69 14.81
C GLU A 97 -3.64 5.05 15.51
N LEU A 98 -3.06 5.11 16.71
CA LEU A 98 -2.94 6.35 17.46
C LEU A 98 -2.19 7.40 16.63
N GLY A 99 -2.73 8.61 16.53
CA GLY A 99 -2.17 9.65 15.68
C GLY A 99 -2.82 9.80 14.30
N ASP A 100 -3.63 8.82 13.87
CA ASP A 100 -4.36 8.93 12.60
C ASP A 100 -5.40 10.06 12.62
N LYS A 101 -5.57 10.70 11.48
CA LYS A 101 -6.43 11.87 11.30
C LYS A 101 -7.78 11.48 10.71
N PHE A 102 -8.84 11.96 11.35
CA PHE A 102 -10.22 11.84 10.88
C PHE A 102 -10.82 13.21 10.66
N SER A 103 -11.82 13.30 9.78
CA SER A 103 -12.59 14.52 9.58
C SER A 103 -14.06 14.19 9.34
N SER A 104 -14.97 14.93 9.97
CA SER A 104 -16.38 14.89 9.57
C SER A 104 -16.63 15.78 8.35
N ARG A 105 -17.78 15.60 7.69
CA ARG A 105 -18.22 16.40 6.52
C ARG A 105 -18.36 17.90 6.81
N HIS A 106 -18.38 18.27 8.08
CA HIS A 106 -18.49 19.65 8.57
C HIS A 106 -17.14 20.26 9.00
N GLY A 107 -16.02 19.77 8.44
CA GLY A 107 -14.69 20.36 8.68
C GLY A 107 -14.11 20.11 10.08
N GLN A 108 -14.72 19.22 10.86
CA GLN A 108 -14.22 18.85 12.18
C GLN A 108 -13.12 17.81 12.05
N LYS A 109 -11.88 18.29 11.90
CA LYS A 109 -10.66 17.46 11.91
C LYS A 109 -10.29 17.09 13.35
N GLY A 110 -9.93 15.84 13.56
CA GLY A 110 -9.45 15.30 14.83
C GLY A 110 -8.38 14.23 14.61
N VAL A 111 -7.67 13.89 15.67
CA VAL A 111 -6.66 12.82 15.70
C VAL A 111 -7.16 11.75 16.67
N ILE A 112 -6.90 10.46 16.39
CA ILE A 112 -7.15 9.39 17.37
C ILE A 112 -6.23 9.63 18.59
N GLY A 113 -6.82 10.06 19.70
CA GLY A 113 -6.11 10.29 20.97
C GLY A 113 -6.02 9.05 21.86
N LEU A 114 -7.01 8.15 21.79
CA LEU A 114 -7.08 6.94 22.59
C LEU A 114 -7.87 5.86 21.84
N ILE A 115 -7.40 4.62 21.90
CA ILE A 115 -8.10 3.42 21.44
C ILE A 115 -8.39 2.59 22.69
N VAL A 116 -9.67 2.36 22.99
CA VAL A 116 -10.10 1.59 24.18
C VAL A 116 -10.80 0.29 23.77
N PRO A 117 -10.70 -0.77 24.59
CA PRO A 117 -11.53 -1.96 24.42
C PRO A 117 -13.02 -1.65 24.50
N GLN A 118 -13.84 -2.42 23.79
CA GLN A 118 -15.30 -2.24 23.77
C GLN A 118 -15.92 -2.34 25.18
N ALA A 119 -15.34 -3.13 26.08
CA ALA A 119 -15.83 -3.30 27.45
C ALA A 119 -15.75 -2.01 28.30
N ASP A 120 -14.82 -1.10 27.97
CA ASP A 120 -14.63 0.16 28.69
C ASP A 120 -15.45 1.32 28.08
N MET A 121 -16.12 1.06 26.94
CA MET A 121 -16.92 2.07 26.26
C MET A 121 -18.29 2.22 26.93
N PRO A 122 -18.82 3.45 27.02
CA PRO A 122 -20.17 3.66 27.51
C PRO A 122 -21.18 3.00 26.56
N PHE A 123 -22.25 2.42 27.10
CA PHE A 123 -23.31 1.79 26.33
C PHE A 123 -24.68 2.36 26.73
N ALA A 124 -25.60 2.41 25.78
CA ALA A 124 -26.99 2.77 26.03
C ALA A 124 -27.77 1.59 26.64
N GLU A 125 -28.92 1.84 27.24
CA GLU A 125 -29.84 0.79 27.73
C GLU A 125 -30.25 -0.19 26.61
N SER A 126 -30.33 0.30 25.37
CA SER A 126 -30.55 -0.52 24.17
C SER A 126 -29.35 -1.39 23.76
N GLY A 127 -28.23 -1.34 24.50
CA GLY A 127 -27.00 -2.07 24.23
C GLY A 127 -26.09 -1.45 23.17
N ILE A 128 -26.39 -0.24 22.68
CA ILE A 128 -25.58 0.43 21.65
C ILE A 128 -24.32 1.02 22.28
N THR A 129 -23.15 0.63 21.75
CA THR A 129 -21.83 1.18 22.09
C THR A 129 -21.35 2.07 20.94
N PRO A 130 -20.81 3.28 21.19
CA PRO A 130 -20.35 4.16 20.12
C PRO A 130 -19.02 3.67 19.52
N ASP A 131 -18.79 3.93 18.23
CA ASP A 131 -17.49 3.68 17.57
C ASP A 131 -16.49 4.83 17.79
N LEU A 132 -16.99 6.07 17.92
CA LEU A 132 -16.19 7.28 18.07
C LEU A 132 -16.83 8.21 19.11
N ILE A 133 -16.04 8.66 20.08
CA ILE A 133 -16.44 9.69 21.05
C ILE A 133 -15.78 11.01 20.67
N MET A 134 -16.58 12.07 20.60
CA MET A 134 -16.10 13.41 20.25
C MET A 134 -16.26 14.37 21.41
N ASN A 135 -15.26 15.22 21.63
CA ASN A 135 -15.32 16.24 22.66
C ASN A 135 -16.42 17.28 22.33
N PRO A 136 -17.41 17.50 23.23
CA PRO A 136 -18.49 18.46 23.00
C PRO A 136 -18.00 19.91 22.87
N HIS A 137 -16.84 20.26 23.41
CA HIS A 137 -16.29 21.63 23.32
C HIS A 137 -15.98 22.08 21.88
N GLY A 138 -15.85 21.14 20.93
CA GLY A 138 -15.62 21.45 19.52
C GLY A 138 -16.86 21.97 18.77
N PHE A 139 -18.06 21.85 19.34
CA PHE A 139 -19.31 22.23 18.67
C PHE A 139 -19.68 23.71 18.87
N PRO A 140 -19.71 24.28 20.10
CA PRO A 140 -20.10 25.68 20.30
C PRO A 140 -19.10 26.65 19.66
N SER A 141 -17.80 26.37 19.83
CA SER A 141 -16.71 27.22 19.35
C SER A 141 -16.66 27.38 17.83
N ARG A 142 -17.09 26.35 17.09
CA ARG A 142 -17.07 26.33 15.61
C ARG A 142 -18.44 26.52 14.99
N MET A 143 -19.49 26.65 15.81
CA MET A 143 -20.88 26.83 15.38
C MET A 143 -21.31 25.80 14.31
N THR A 144 -20.85 24.54 14.45
CA THR A 144 -21.10 23.46 13.47
C THR A 144 -22.44 22.77 13.69
N VAL A 145 -23.53 23.54 13.67
CA VAL A 145 -24.90 23.04 13.91
C VAL A 145 -25.32 21.95 12.92
N GLY A 146 -24.86 22.04 11.66
CA GLY A 146 -25.15 21.05 10.63
C GLY A 146 -24.80 19.62 11.03
N LYS A 147 -23.74 19.43 11.83
CA LYS A 147 -23.35 18.11 12.33
C LYS A 147 -24.37 17.51 13.30
N MET A 148 -24.98 18.36 14.14
CA MET A 148 -26.03 17.90 15.06
C MET A 148 -27.29 17.51 14.29
N ILE A 149 -27.65 18.28 13.25
CA ILE A 149 -28.77 17.96 12.36
C ILE A 149 -28.50 16.65 11.62
N GLU A 150 -27.28 16.44 11.10
CA GLU A 150 -26.86 15.20 10.44
C GLU A 150 -27.00 13.98 11.35
N LEU A 151 -26.57 14.09 12.63
CA LEU A 151 -26.68 13.00 13.61
C LEU A 151 -28.12 12.62 13.92
N VAL A 152 -29.00 13.61 14.12
CA VAL A 152 -30.42 13.35 14.40
C VAL A 152 -31.12 12.78 13.17
N GLY A 153 -30.89 13.36 12.00
CA GLY A 153 -31.47 12.90 10.73
C GLY A 153 -31.05 11.48 10.39
N SER A 154 -29.77 11.14 10.58
CA SER A 154 -29.26 9.79 10.29
C SER A 154 -29.79 8.71 11.23
N LYS A 155 -30.17 9.07 12.46
CA LYS A 155 -30.77 8.12 13.41
C LYS A 155 -32.27 7.88 13.14
N ALA A 156 -32.94 8.85 12.54
CA ALA A 156 -34.38 8.79 12.27
C ALA A 156 -34.72 8.10 10.93
N ALA A 157 -33.76 8.04 10.00
CA ALA A 157 -33.85 7.32 8.73
C ALA A 157 -33.60 5.82 8.94
#